data_AF-A0A2D6Q754-F1
#
_entry.id   AF-A0A2D6Q754-F1
#
_cell.length_a   1.000
_cell.length_b   1.000
_cell.length_c   1.000
_cell.angle_alpha   90.00
_cell.angle_beta   90.00
_cell.angle_gamma   90.00
#
_symmetry.space_group_name_H-M   'P 1'
#
loop_
_entity.id
_entity.type
_entity.pdbx_description
1 polymer ?
#
loop_
_entity_poly.entity_id
_entity_poly.type
_entity_poly.pdbx_seq_one_letter_code
_entity_poly.pdbx_strand_id
1 'polypeptide(L)'
;MNVAEGVDFPTPDDCAFQFGFCETDVEKVVTPHMHKRVERVIDTTSEFLFVIQGRMTIEIYDENESYIDTVELTNNQALLQFVGGHKITIHKDTKYFELKQGPYFGQEFDKYIL
;
A
#
# COMPACT_ATOMS: atom_id res chain seq x y z
N MET A 1 -5.86 -0.25 -7.54
CA MET A 1 -5.99 -1.73 -7.59
C MET A 1 -7.22 -2.23 -8.36
N ASN A 2 -7.94 -1.37 -9.10
CA ASN A 2 -9.19 -1.77 -9.77
C ASN A 2 -8.97 -2.37 -11.18
N VAL A 3 -7.76 -2.85 -11.47
CA VAL A 3 -7.33 -3.25 -12.83
C VAL A 3 -6.58 -4.59 -12.86
N ALA A 4 -6.39 -5.25 -11.71
CA ALA A 4 -5.85 -6.60 -11.70
C ALA A 4 -7.00 -7.59 -11.96
N GLU A 5 -6.74 -8.61 -12.78
CA GLU A 5 -7.70 -9.67 -13.12
C GLU A 5 -7.07 -11.04 -12.80
N GLY A 6 -7.90 -12.01 -12.41
CA GLY A 6 -7.43 -13.37 -12.12
C GLY A 6 -6.45 -13.43 -10.95
N VAL A 7 -5.32 -14.11 -11.13
CA VAL A 7 -4.28 -14.25 -10.09
C VAL A 7 -3.02 -13.51 -10.54
N ASP A 8 -2.65 -12.46 -9.81
CA ASP A 8 -1.51 -11.63 -10.17
C ASP A 8 -0.75 -11.12 -8.93
N PHE A 9 0.56 -10.93 -9.11
CA PHE A 9 1.45 -10.31 -8.13
C PHE A 9 2.19 -9.18 -8.84
N PRO A 10 1.57 -8.00 -8.99
CA PRO A 10 2.14 -6.92 -9.80
C PRO A 10 3.39 -6.28 -9.16
N THR A 11 3.75 -6.68 -7.94
CA THR A 11 4.98 -6.25 -7.29
C THR A 11 6.15 -7.16 -7.66
N PRO A 12 7.32 -6.59 -7.99
CA PRO A 12 8.56 -7.36 -8.13
C PRO A 12 8.85 -8.27 -6.92
N ASP A 13 9.51 -9.40 -7.18
CA ASP A 13 9.87 -10.40 -6.16
C ASP A 13 10.86 -9.86 -5.11
N ASP A 14 11.61 -8.82 -5.45
CA ASP A 14 12.60 -8.17 -4.59
C ASP A 14 12.01 -6.99 -3.78
N CYS A 15 10.74 -6.63 -3.98
CA CYS A 15 10.08 -5.64 -3.13
C CYS A 15 9.91 -6.17 -1.70
N ALA A 16 10.36 -5.39 -0.72
CA ALA A 16 10.23 -5.71 0.70
C ALA A 16 8.75 -5.76 1.18
N PHE A 17 7.83 -5.20 0.39
CA PHE A 17 6.39 -5.24 0.61
C PHE A 17 5.70 -5.60 -0.70
N GLN A 18 4.88 -6.66 -0.69
CA GLN A 18 4.31 -7.26 -1.90
C GLN A 18 2.77 -7.18 -1.90
N PHE A 19 2.20 -7.09 -3.11
CA PHE A 19 0.76 -7.16 -3.31
C PHE A 19 0.41 -8.40 -4.12
N GLY A 20 -0.46 -9.22 -3.55
CA GLY A 20 -1.07 -10.34 -4.24
C GLY A 20 -2.55 -10.06 -4.48
N PHE A 21 -2.98 -10.27 -5.72
CA PHE A 21 -4.37 -10.23 -6.15
C PHE A 21 -4.82 -11.64 -6.56
N CYS A 22 -6.03 -12.00 -6.14
CA CYS A 22 -6.64 -13.27 -6.51
C CYS A 22 -8.15 -13.08 -6.64
N GLU A 23 -8.63 -13.18 -7.87
CA GLU A 23 -10.02 -13.38 -8.24
C GLU A 23 -10.23 -14.87 -8.51
N THR A 24 -11.31 -15.44 -7.95
CA THR A 24 -11.61 -16.86 -8.07
C THR A 24 -13.09 -17.04 -8.35
N ASP A 25 -13.42 -17.88 -9.33
CA ASP A 25 -14.78 -18.28 -9.70
C ASP A 25 -15.20 -19.60 -9.03
N VAL A 26 -14.23 -20.32 -8.44
CA VAL A 26 -14.42 -21.58 -7.73
C VAL A 26 -13.79 -21.52 -6.34
N GLU A 27 -14.23 -22.43 -5.46
CA GLU A 27 -13.63 -22.59 -4.14
C GLU A 27 -12.19 -23.12 -4.27
N LYS A 28 -11.24 -22.42 -3.64
CA LYS A 28 -9.82 -22.80 -3.61
C LYS A 28 -9.35 -22.94 -2.17
N VAL A 29 -8.84 -24.11 -1.83
CA VAL A 29 -8.22 -24.37 -0.51
C VAL A 29 -6.72 -24.15 -0.61
N VAL A 30 -6.19 -23.22 0.18
CA VAL A 30 -4.74 -23.04 0.34
C VAL A 30 -4.30 -23.91 1.51
N THR A 31 -3.32 -24.79 1.27
CA THR A 31 -2.81 -25.71 2.32
C THR A 31 -2.25 -24.94 3.50
N PRO A 32 -2.49 -25.36 4.75
CA PRO A 32 -1.92 -24.71 5.92
C PRO A 32 -0.39 -24.62 5.82
N HIS A 33 0.16 -23.42 6.01
CA HIS A 33 1.60 -23.19 5.99
C HIS A 33 1.95 -22.01 6.91
N MET A 34 3.22 -21.95 7.31
CA MET A 34 3.80 -20.85 8.08
C MET A 34 4.96 -20.28 7.28
N HIS A 35 5.07 -18.94 7.25
CA HIS A 35 6.25 -18.31 6.66
C HIS A 35 7.47 -18.56 7.55
N LYS A 36 8.61 -18.87 6.91
CA LYS A 36 9.89 -19.03 7.61
C LYS A 36 10.30 -17.69 8.23
N ARG A 37 10.98 -17.75 9.37
CA ARG A 37 11.73 -16.59 9.88
C ARG A 37 12.92 -16.38 8.96
N VAL A 38 12.91 -15.26 8.25
CA VAL A 38 13.94 -14.87 7.29
C VAL A 38 14.29 -13.43 7.60
N GLU A 39 15.58 -13.15 7.75
CA GLU A 39 16.09 -11.80 7.88
C GLU A 39 15.84 -11.05 6.57
N ARG A 40 15.31 -9.83 6.67
CA ARG A 40 15.03 -8.95 5.52
C ARG A 40 15.66 -7.62 5.81
N VAL A 41 16.30 -7.05 4.80
CA VAL A 41 16.73 -5.66 4.81
C VAL A 41 15.57 -4.82 4.30
N ILE A 42 15.20 -3.79 5.05
CA ILE A 42 14.10 -2.87 4.75
C ILE A 42 14.72 -1.48 4.78
N ASP A 43 14.85 -0.88 3.61
CA ASP A 43 15.55 0.41 3.44
C ASP A 43 14.61 1.61 3.55
N THR A 44 13.29 1.38 3.47
CA THR A 44 12.27 2.42 3.51
C THR A 44 10.94 1.88 4.01
N THR A 45 9.96 2.76 4.20
CA THR A 45 8.62 2.42 4.66
C THR A 45 7.63 2.46 3.51
N SER A 46 7.17 1.30 3.07
CA SER A 46 5.99 1.19 2.20
C SER A 46 4.70 1.32 3.01
N GLU A 47 3.63 1.77 2.36
CA GLU A 47 2.32 1.89 2.97
C GLU A 47 1.15 1.48 2.07
N PHE A 48 0.09 1.02 2.72
CA PHE A 48 -1.16 0.62 2.11
C PHE A 48 -2.31 1.39 2.75
N LEU A 49 -3.17 1.99 1.93
CA LEU A 49 -4.35 2.74 2.34
C LEU A 49 -5.59 2.11 1.72
N PHE A 50 -6.61 1.81 2.52
CA PHE A 50 -7.90 1.29 2.04
C PHE A 50 -9.07 2.11 2.55
N VAL A 51 -9.91 2.60 1.63
CA VAL A 51 -11.11 3.38 1.95
C VAL A 51 -12.30 2.43 2.09
N ILE A 52 -12.79 2.29 3.33
CA ILE A 52 -14.02 1.53 3.61
C ILE A 52 -15.23 2.33 3.11
N GLN A 53 -15.26 3.63 3.40
CA GLN A 53 -16.34 4.54 3.03
C GLN A 53 -15.80 5.97 2.92
N GLY A 54 -16.31 6.77 1.99
CA GLY A 54 -15.93 8.16 1.79
C GLY A 54 -14.89 8.33 0.69
N ARG A 55 -13.95 9.27 0.89
CA ARG A 55 -13.05 9.71 -0.17
C ARG A 55 -11.71 10.24 0.34
N MET A 56 -10.65 9.96 -0.40
CA MET A 56 -9.32 10.53 -0.19
C MET A 56 -8.75 11.06 -1.51
N THR A 57 -8.05 12.19 -1.44
CA THR A 57 -7.23 12.70 -2.55
C THR A 57 -5.77 12.58 -2.14
N ILE A 58 -4.96 11.93 -2.97
CA ILE A 58 -3.57 11.62 -2.66
C ILE A 58 -2.69 12.20 -3.76
N GLU A 59 -1.88 13.20 -3.42
CA GLU A 59 -0.80 13.70 -4.27
C GLU A 59 0.41 12.78 -4.06
N ILE A 60 0.99 12.25 -5.13
CA ILE A 60 2.09 11.27 -5.13
C ILE A 60 3.37 11.98 -5.57
N TYR A 61 4.46 11.73 -4.85
CA TYR A 61 5.80 12.26 -5.13
C TYR A 61 6.80 11.11 -5.32
N ASP A 62 7.76 11.29 -6.21
CA ASP A 62 8.88 10.36 -6.37
C ASP A 62 9.93 10.53 -5.26
N GLU A 63 11.00 9.75 -5.29
CA GLU A 63 12.10 9.82 -4.33
C GLU A 63 12.99 11.08 -4.48
N ASN A 64 12.81 11.85 -5.57
CA ASN A 64 13.42 13.16 -5.76
C ASN A 64 12.47 14.31 -5.37
N GLU A 65 11.41 13.99 -4.60
CA GLU A 65 10.40 14.94 -4.12
C GLU A 65 9.62 15.62 -5.26
N SER A 66 9.66 15.05 -6.46
CA SER A 66 8.97 15.57 -7.63
C SER A 66 7.54 15.01 -7.69
N TYR A 67 6.57 15.90 -7.88
CA TYR A 67 5.18 15.51 -8.08
C TYR A 67 5.04 14.57 -9.30
N ILE A 68 4.38 13.44 -9.11
CA ILE A 68 4.07 12.48 -10.17
C ILE A 68 2.62 12.66 -10.63
N ASP A 69 1.67 12.48 -9.71
CA ASP A 69 0.24 12.46 -10.03
C ASP A 69 -0.64 12.70 -8.79
N THR A 70 -1.93 12.93 -9.01
CA THR A 70 -2.95 12.99 -7.97
C THR A 70 -4.01 11.93 -8.24
N VAL A 71 -4.22 11.05 -7.27
CA VAL A 71 -5.23 9.99 -7.35
C VAL A 71 -6.35 10.22 -6.34
N GLU A 72 -7.56 9.81 -6.69
CA GLU A 72 -8.70 9.80 -5.78
C GLU A 72 -9.06 8.35 -5.41
N LEU A 73 -9.12 8.06 -4.11
CA LEU A 73 -9.64 6.81 -3.59
C LEU A 73 -11.06 7.01 -3.07
N THR A 74 -11.96 6.12 -3.44
CA THR A 74 -13.35 6.04 -2.97
C THR A 74 -13.64 4.66 -2.37
N ASN A 75 -14.89 4.41 -1.98
CA ASN A 75 -15.31 3.16 -1.34
C ASN A 75 -14.73 1.89 -2.00
N ASN A 76 -14.16 1.01 -1.18
CA ASN A 76 -13.55 -0.26 -1.56
C ASN A 76 -12.34 -0.14 -2.50
N GLN A 77 -11.72 1.05 -2.58
CA GLN A 77 -10.48 1.26 -3.30
C GLN A 77 -9.32 1.36 -2.33
N ALA A 78 -8.14 1.01 -2.83
CA ALA A 78 -6.91 1.12 -2.09
C ALA A 78 -5.75 1.56 -2.98
N LEU A 79 -4.76 2.14 -2.31
CA LEU A 79 -3.46 2.51 -2.84
C LEU A 79 -2.39 1.73 -2.07
N LEU A 80 -1.42 1.20 -2.80
CA LEU A 80 -0.17 0.70 -2.26
C LEU A 80 0.95 1.59 -2.80
N GLN A 81 1.72 2.17 -1.89
CA GLN A 81 2.88 2.98 -2.23
C GLN A 81 4.14 2.31 -1.68
N PHE A 82 5.09 2.02 -2.58
CA PHE A 82 6.34 1.34 -2.24
C PHE A 82 7.42 2.31 -1.74
N VAL A 83 7.58 3.42 -2.45
CA VAL A 83 8.64 4.42 -2.27
C VAL A 83 8.09 5.83 -2.52
N GLY A 84 8.93 6.84 -2.27
CA GLY A 84 8.59 8.25 -2.45
C GLY A 84 7.72 8.80 -1.34
N GLY A 85 7.01 9.90 -1.64
CA GLY A 85 6.18 10.62 -0.68
C GLY A 85 4.73 10.74 -1.13
N HIS A 86 3.88 11.19 -0.21
CA HIS A 86 2.50 11.56 -0.54
C HIS A 86 2.01 12.69 0.35
N LYS A 87 1.03 13.43 -0.15
CA LYS A 87 0.14 14.27 0.66
C LYS A 87 -1.27 13.72 0.54
N ILE A 88 -1.86 13.37 1.68
CA ILE A 88 -3.21 12.80 1.73
C ILE A 88 -4.18 13.86 2.27
N THR A 89 -5.19 14.18 1.47
CA THR A 89 -6.37 14.93 1.91
C THR A 89 -7.50 13.95 2.21
N ILE A 90 -7.83 13.80 3.49
CA ILE A 90 -8.92 12.94 3.96
C ILE A 90 -10.21 13.78 3.99
N HIS A 91 -11.18 13.46 3.14
CA HIS A 91 -12.43 14.22 3.06
C HIS A 91 -13.35 13.90 4.25
N LYS A 92 -14.29 14.81 4.55
CA LYS A 92 -15.29 14.62 5.61
C LYS A 92 -16.07 13.30 5.40
N ASP A 93 -16.44 12.65 6.50
CA ASP A 93 -17.22 11.41 6.53
C ASP A 93 -16.49 10.21 5.88
N THR A 94 -15.16 10.25 5.87
CA THR A 94 -14.30 9.15 5.37
C THR A 94 -13.88 8.21 6.50
N LYS A 95 -14.08 6.92 6.27
CA LYS A 95 -13.60 5.81 7.09
C LYS A 95 -12.61 4.99 6.27
N TYR A 96 -11.41 4.82 6.79
CA TYR A 96 -10.32 4.09 6.14
C TYR A 96 -9.50 3.33 7.18
N PHE A 97 -8.62 2.47 6.72
CA PHE A 97 -7.51 1.97 7.52
C PHE A 97 -6.21 2.07 6.72
N GLU A 98 -5.10 2.15 7.44
CA GLU A 98 -3.76 2.08 6.88
C GLU A 98 -3.01 0.86 7.42
N LEU A 99 -2.12 0.31 6.60
CA LEU A 99 -1.11 -0.66 7.01
C LEU A 99 0.25 -0.08 6.58
N LYS A 100 1.22 -0.08 7.50
CA LYS A 100 2.57 0.40 7.22
C LYS A 100 3.58 -0.72 7.41
N GLN A 101 4.59 -0.72 6.55
CA GLN A 101 5.74 -1.58 6.74
C GLN A 101 6.45 -1.19 8.03
N GLY A 102 6.77 -2.19 8.85
CA GLY A 102 7.51 -2.00 10.07
C GLY A 102 8.93 -2.55 9.97
N PRO A 103 9.71 -2.43 11.05
CA PRO A 103 9.33 -1.82 12.34
C PRO A 103 9.15 -0.29 12.26
N TYR A 104 8.20 0.26 13.03
CA TYR A 104 8.00 1.70 13.17
C TYR A 104 8.97 2.24 14.23
N PHE A 105 9.87 3.16 13.86
CA PHE A 105 10.87 3.72 14.78
C PHE A 105 10.50 5.11 15.31
N GLY A 106 9.33 5.64 14.92
CA GLY A 106 8.82 6.93 15.36
C GLY A 106 8.79 7.94 14.22
N GLN A 107 7.95 8.98 14.36
CA GLN A 107 7.65 9.91 13.27
C GLN A 107 8.90 10.60 12.71
N GLU A 108 9.81 11.07 13.55
CA GLU A 108 11.05 11.75 13.15
C GLU A 108 12.03 10.84 12.41
N PHE A 109 11.97 9.52 12.66
CA PHE A 109 12.84 8.55 11.99
C PHE A 109 12.22 8.07 10.68
N ASP A 110 10.93 7.76 10.70
CA ASP A 110 10.21 7.16 9.58
C ASP A 110 9.71 8.18 8.55
N LYS A 111 9.66 9.47 8.89
CA LYS A 111 9.09 10.53 8.05
C LYS A 111 9.84 11.85 8.20
N TYR A 112 9.89 12.61 7.12
CA TYR A 112 10.20 14.04 7.14
C TYR A 112 9.10 14.81 6.39
N ILE A 113 8.95 16.10 6.68
CA ILE A 113 7.96 16.96 6.03
C ILE A 113 8.63 17.60 4.81
N LEU A 114 8.03 17.39 3.64
CA LEU A 114 8.37 18.07 2.38
C LEU A 114 7.99 19.56 2.43
#